data_AF-A0A084T1R4-F1
#
_entry.id   AF-A0A084T1R4-F1
#
_cell.length_a   1.000
_cell.length_b   1.000
_cell.length_c   1.000
_cell.angle_alpha   90.00
_cell.angle_beta   90.00
_cell.angle_gamma   90.00
#
_symmetry.space_group_name_H-M   'P 1'
#
loop_
_entity.id
_entity.type
_entity.pdbx_description
1 polymer ?
#
loop_
_entity_poly.entity_id
_entity_poly.type
_entity_poly.pdbx_seq_one_letter_code
_entity_poly.pdbx_strand_id
1 'polypeptide(L)'
;MHAEDLLTTSPTPEAVAAEVAALPPPPPEALEALRRKLESTEQAPVEREWPPILQAPRNKKDSRYVEPATSHRPVVGPVLVMAKRAFRLTFQPFINEVLRRQVEFNEAILDSLATLYEHQQVQARTQALWRKEMEERLARLEGRRD
;
A
#
# COMPACT_ATOMS: atom_id res chain seq x y z
N MET A 1 -21.81 -1.15 34.05
CA MET A 1 -21.07 0.09 33.78
C MET A 1 -20.91 0.15 32.27
N HIS A 2 -21.49 1.15 31.59
CA HIS A 2 -21.54 1.19 30.13
C HIS A 2 -20.28 1.87 29.58
N ALA A 3 -19.83 1.49 28.37
CA ALA A 3 -18.61 2.02 27.77
C ALA A 3 -18.67 3.54 27.52
N GLU A 4 -19.88 4.09 27.36
CA GLU A 4 -20.14 5.52 27.22
C GLU A 4 -19.77 6.33 28.48
N ASP A 5 -19.76 5.71 29.67
CA ASP A 5 -19.48 6.39 30.94
C ASP A 5 -17.98 6.68 31.14
N LEU A 6 -17.10 6.10 30.31
CA LEU A 6 -15.64 6.24 30.38
C LEU A 6 -15.09 7.33 29.44
N LEU A 7 -15.96 8.00 28.68
CA LEU A 7 -15.56 9.06 27.75
C LEU A 7 -15.40 10.40 28.48
N THR A 8 -14.30 10.56 29.23
CA THR A 8 -13.92 11.87 29.75
C THR A 8 -13.24 12.70 28.65
N THR A 9 -13.59 13.98 28.52
CA THR A 9 -13.08 14.88 27.48
C THR A 9 -11.60 15.28 27.63
N SER A 10 -10.98 14.98 28.78
CA SER A 10 -9.55 15.23 29.06
C SER A 10 -9.00 14.23 30.10
N PRO A 11 -8.75 12.96 29.74
CA PRO A 11 -8.23 11.98 30.69
C PRO A 11 -6.74 12.25 30.99
N THR A 12 -6.37 12.35 32.27
CA THR A 12 -4.97 12.35 32.67
C THR A 12 -4.41 10.93 32.65
N PRO A 13 -3.11 10.72 32.32
CA PRO A 13 -2.51 9.38 32.24
C PRO A 13 -2.66 8.57 33.54
N GLU A 14 -2.61 9.25 34.68
CA GLU A 14 -2.76 8.66 36.01
C GLU A 14 -4.18 8.16 36.27
N ALA A 15 -5.20 8.91 35.83
CA ALA A 15 -6.61 8.51 35.94
C ALA A 15 -6.91 7.29 35.06
N VAL A 16 -6.36 7.25 33.85
CA VAL A 16 -6.48 6.08 32.96
C VAL A 16 -5.80 4.86 33.57
N ALA A 17 -4.60 5.01 34.12
CA ALA A 17 -3.88 3.90 34.74
C ALA A 17 -4.62 3.33 35.97
N ALA A 18 -5.23 4.20 36.79
CA ALA A 18 -6.04 3.79 37.94
C ALA A 18 -7.31 3.02 37.52
N GLU A 19 -8.01 3.51 36.49
CA GLU A 19 -9.20 2.83 35.93
C GLU A 19 -8.84 1.49 35.29
N VAL A 20 -7.75 1.43 34.52
CA VAL A 20 -7.26 0.18 33.91
C VAL A 20 -6.85 -0.84 34.96
N ALA A 21 -6.28 -0.41 36.08
CA ALA A 21 -5.94 -1.29 37.19
C ALA A 21 -7.18 -1.83 37.94
N ALA A 22 -8.30 -1.11 37.90
CA ALA A 22 -9.57 -1.53 38.50
C ALA A 22 -10.37 -2.51 37.61
N LEU A 23 -10.01 -2.66 36.34
CA LEU A 23 -10.68 -3.59 35.43
C LEU A 23 -10.36 -5.05 35.77
N PRO A 24 -11.35 -5.95 35.70
CA PRO A 24 -11.11 -7.37 35.88
C PRO A 24 -10.19 -7.90 34.76
N PRO A 25 -9.28 -8.84 35.06
CA PRO A 25 -8.43 -9.43 34.04
C PRO A 25 -9.29 -10.09 32.96
N PRO A 26 -8.97 -9.89 31.67
CA PRO A 26 -9.77 -10.44 30.59
C PRO A 26 -9.78 -11.98 30.66
N PRO A 27 -10.90 -12.62 30.29
CA PRO A 27 -10.98 -14.07 30.26
C PRO A 27 -9.97 -14.65 29.26
N PRO A 28 -9.41 -15.84 29.52
CA PRO A 28 -8.34 -16.44 28.73
C PRO A 28 -8.74 -16.63 27.25
N GLU A 29 -10.01 -16.91 26.98
CA GLU A 29 -10.56 -17.03 25.62
C GLU A 29 -10.49 -15.71 24.83
N ALA A 30 -10.70 -14.58 25.49
CA ALA A 30 -10.61 -13.26 24.87
C ALA A 30 -9.16 -12.89 24.55
N LEU A 31 -8.22 -13.26 25.43
CA LEU A 31 -6.78 -13.10 25.20
C LEU A 31 -6.31 -13.96 24.01
N GLU A 32 -6.77 -15.21 23.93
CA GLU A 32 -6.46 -16.08 22.79
C GLU A 32 -7.08 -15.57 21.48
N ALA A 33 -8.32 -15.08 21.51
CA ALA A 33 -8.96 -14.50 20.33
C ALA A 33 -8.22 -13.25 19.86
N LEU A 34 -7.78 -12.39 20.78
CA LEU A 34 -6.96 -11.22 20.47
C LEU A 34 -5.61 -11.62 19.90
N ARG A 35 -4.95 -12.61 20.50
CA ARG A 35 -3.66 -13.13 20.06
C ARG A 35 -3.74 -13.70 18.65
N ARG A 36 -4.75 -14.51 18.33
CA ARG A 36 -5.00 -15.02 16.97
C ARG A 36 -5.27 -13.88 15.98
N LYS A 37 -6.01 -12.84 16.40
CA LYS A 37 -6.24 -11.65 15.56
C LYS A 37 -4.95 -10.90 15.28
N LEU A 38 -4.11 -10.69 16.29
CA LEU A 38 -2.82 -10.03 16.15
C LEU A 38 -1.88 -10.86 15.28
N GLU A 39 -1.77 -12.16 15.50
CA GLU A 39 -0.97 -13.08 14.68
C GLU A 39 -1.43 -13.08 13.21
N SER A 40 -2.75 -12.96 12.95
CA SER A 40 -3.28 -12.81 11.59
C SER A 40 -3.00 -11.43 10.96
N THR A 41 -2.69 -10.43 11.78
CA THR A 41 -2.41 -9.04 11.35
C THR A 41 -0.91 -8.78 11.22
N GLU A 42 -0.10 -9.45 12.04
CA GLU A 42 1.37 -9.40 12.05
C GLU A 42 2.02 -10.27 10.97
N GLN A 43 1.23 -10.89 10.09
CA GLN A 43 1.74 -11.54 8.90
C GLN A 43 2.67 -10.55 8.19
N ALA A 44 3.96 -10.91 8.16
CA ALA A 44 5.07 -10.07 7.73
C ALA A 44 4.68 -9.29 6.47
N PRO A 45 5.13 -8.02 6.30
CA PRO A 45 4.85 -7.29 5.08
C PRO A 45 5.38 -8.16 3.95
N VAL A 46 4.46 -8.85 3.27
CA VAL A 46 4.76 -9.66 2.11
C VAL A 46 5.49 -8.69 1.22
N GLU A 47 6.71 -9.03 0.82
CA GLU A 47 7.48 -8.23 -0.12
C GLU A 47 6.55 -8.00 -1.31
N ARG A 48 5.91 -6.82 -1.33
CA ARG A 48 4.63 -6.64 -2.03
C ARG A 48 4.92 -6.84 -3.49
N GLU A 49 4.55 -8.00 -4.01
CA GLU A 49 4.75 -8.28 -5.42
C GLU A 49 3.87 -7.28 -6.17
N TRP A 50 4.52 -6.40 -6.95
CA TRP A 50 3.82 -5.27 -7.53
C TRP A 50 2.76 -5.77 -8.50
N PRO A 51 1.57 -5.14 -8.53
CA PRO A 51 0.52 -5.50 -9.46
C PRO A 51 1.08 -5.61 -10.89
N PRO A 52 0.71 -6.63 -11.68
CA PRO A 52 1.27 -6.83 -13.03
C PRO A 52 1.19 -5.58 -13.92
N ILE A 53 0.10 -4.81 -13.79
CA ILE A 53 -0.12 -3.55 -14.52
C ILE A 53 0.92 -2.47 -14.18
N LEU A 54 1.52 -2.50 -12.99
CA LEU A 54 2.52 -1.55 -12.54
C LEU A 54 3.97 -2.02 -12.77
N GLN A 55 4.20 -3.27 -13.20
CA GLN A 55 5.56 -3.79 -13.42
C GLN A 55 6.30 -3.07 -14.56
N ALA A 56 5.65 -2.87 -15.70
CA ALA A 56 6.24 -2.17 -16.84
C ALA A 56 6.64 -0.71 -16.52
N PRO A 57 5.78 0.13 -15.89
CA PRO A 57 6.17 1.46 -15.48
C PRO A 57 7.18 1.45 -14.30
N ARG A 58 7.13 0.47 -13.39
CA ARG A 58 8.18 0.28 -12.36
C ARG A 58 9.56 0.08 -12.99
N ASN A 59 9.66 -0.75 -14.03
CA ASN A 59 10.93 -0.97 -14.74
C ASN A 59 11.42 0.26 -15.49
N LYS A 60 10.53 1.21 -15.80
CA LYS A 60 10.83 2.45 -16.52
C LYS A 60 10.94 3.68 -15.62
N LYS A 61 10.74 3.54 -14.29
CA LYS A 61 10.67 4.68 -13.37
C LYS A 61 11.97 5.47 -13.31
N ASP A 62 13.11 4.78 -13.48
CA ASP A 62 14.43 5.38 -13.46
C ASP A 62 14.93 5.70 -14.87
N SER A 63 14.72 6.94 -15.29
CA SER A 63 15.18 7.45 -16.58
C SER A 63 16.68 7.75 -16.62
N ARG A 64 17.39 7.70 -15.48
CA ARG A 64 18.83 8.01 -15.38
C ARG A 64 19.71 6.96 -16.05
N TYR A 65 19.21 5.74 -16.24
CA TYR A 65 19.97 4.59 -16.74
C TYR A 65 19.45 4.00 -18.07
N VAL A 66 18.63 4.73 -18.82
CA VAL A 66 18.12 4.25 -20.12
C VAL A 66 19.30 3.90 -21.05
N GLU A 67 19.27 2.70 -21.63
CA GLU A 67 20.28 2.22 -22.57
C GLU A 67 20.43 3.18 -23.77
N PRO A 68 21.66 3.35 -24.29
CA PRO A 68 21.89 4.25 -25.41
C PRO A 68 21.16 3.75 -26.66
N ALA A 69 20.35 4.63 -27.27
CA ALA A 69 19.64 4.34 -28.51
C ALA A 69 20.62 3.85 -29.60
N THR A 70 20.39 2.66 -30.14
CA THR A 70 21.11 2.13 -31.29
C THR A 70 20.52 2.73 -32.57
N SER A 71 21.38 3.19 -33.48
CA SER A 71 20.93 3.71 -34.77
C SER A 71 21.22 2.72 -35.89
N HIS A 72 20.19 2.35 -36.65
CA HIS A 72 20.29 1.49 -37.83
C HIS A 72 20.64 2.25 -39.12
N ARG A 73 20.85 3.58 -39.05
CA ARG A 73 21.17 4.39 -40.24
C ARG A 73 22.69 4.40 -40.50
N PRO A 74 23.16 4.00 -41.70
CA PRO A 74 24.59 3.96 -42.00
C PRO A 74 25.21 5.37 -41.91
N VAL A 75 26.39 5.44 -41.30
CA VAL A 75 27.28 6.62 -41.16
C VAL A 75 26.78 7.75 -40.26
N VAL A 76 25.59 8.31 -40.49
CA VAL A 76 25.06 9.43 -39.68
C VAL A 76 24.58 8.95 -38.31
N GLY A 77 24.07 7.72 -38.23
CA GLY A 77 23.59 7.10 -37.00
C GLY A 77 24.66 7.01 -35.91
N PRO A 78 25.83 6.40 -36.18
CA PRO A 78 26.91 6.27 -35.20
C PRO A 78 27.44 7.60 -34.67
N VAL A 79 27.60 8.62 -35.53
CA VAL A 79 28.06 9.96 -35.11
C VAL A 79 27.06 10.60 -34.16
N LEU A 80 25.76 10.52 -34.47
CA LEU A 80 24.71 11.05 -33.61
C LEU A 80 24.65 10.32 -32.25
N VAL A 81 24.87 9.01 -32.24
CA VAL A 81 24.93 8.21 -31.01
C VAL A 81 26.15 8.59 -30.17
N MET A 82 27.31 8.77 -30.78
CA MET A 82 28.53 9.22 -30.09
C MET A 82 28.37 10.63 -29.52
N ALA A 83 27.78 11.56 -30.28
CA ALA A 83 27.47 12.90 -29.80
C ALA A 83 26.51 12.88 -28.60
N LYS A 84 25.43 12.07 -28.66
CA LYS A 84 24.50 11.88 -27.54
C LYS A 84 25.18 11.28 -26.31
N ARG A 85 26.09 10.31 -26.49
CA ARG A 85 26.88 9.72 -25.41
C ARG A 85 27.81 10.74 -24.76
N ALA A 86 28.56 11.49 -25.58
CA ALA A 86 29.47 12.53 -25.09
C ALA A 86 28.71 13.61 -24.32
N PHE A 87 27.59 14.10 -24.86
CA PHE A 87 26.72 15.04 -24.17
C PHE A 87 26.24 14.48 -22.82
N ARG A 88 25.73 13.23 -22.80
CA ARG A 88 25.24 12.61 -21.57
C ARG A 88 26.33 12.46 -20.52
N LEU A 89 27.55 12.08 -20.92
CA LEU A 89 28.68 11.96 -19.99
C LEU A 89 29.09 13.31 -19.41
N THR A 90 29.24 14.34 -20.25
CA THR A 90 29.65 15.68 -19.82
C THR A 90 28.62 16.33 -18.90
N PHE A 91 27.33 16.17 -19.20
CA PHE A 91 26.24 16.79 -18.44
C PHE A 91 25.57 15.83 -17.45
N GLN A 92 26.13 14.65 -17.21
CA GLN A 92 25.58 13.64 -16.32
C GLN A 92 25.15 14.16 -14.94
N PRO A 93 25.94 14.97 -14.21
CA PRO A 93 25.51 15.48 -12.90
C PRO A 93 24.26 16.37 -12.99
N PHE A 94 24.17 17.22 -14.01
CA PHE A 94 23.01 18.09 -14.22
C PHE A 94 21.78 17.31 -14.67
N ILE A 95 21.96 16.36 -15.60
CA ILE A 95 20.91 15.47 -16.07
C ILE A 95 20.35 14.66 -14.88
N ASN A 96 21.22 14.10 -14.04
CA ASN A 96 20.80 13.35 -12.86
C ASN A 96 20.04 14.22 -11.87
N GLU A 97 20.46 15.46 -11.65
CA GLU A 97 19.80 16.38 -10.73
C GLU A 97 18.41 16.80 -11.26
N VAL A 98 18.28 17.06 -12.57
CA VAL A 98 16.99 17.36 -13.20
C VAL A 98 16.07 16.15 -13.18
N LEU A 99 16.59 14.97 -13.50
CA LEU A 99 15.83 13.72 -13.50
C LEU A 99 15.52 13.23 -12.08
N ARG A 100 16.28 13.64 -11.05
CA ARG A 100 16.04 13.24 -9.64
C ARG A 100 14.60 13.50 -9.24
N ARG A 101 14.11 14.72 -9.48
CA ARG A 101 12.71 15.09 -9.18
C ARG A 101 11.70 14.27 -9.99
N GLN A 102 12.02 13.92 -11.23
CA GLN A 102 11.14 13.07 -12.06
C GLN A 102 11.10 11.63 -11.53
N VAL A 103 12.24 11.08 -11.10
CA VAL A 103 12.32 9.75 -10.51
C VAL A 103 11.57 9.72 -9.18
N GLU A 104 11.78 10.70 -8.30
CA GLU A 104 11.06 10.83 -7.03
C GLU A 104 9.55 10.93 -7.24
N PHE A 105 9.11 11.72 -8.22
CA PHE A 105 7.70 11.84 -8.58
C PHE A 105 7.12 10.52 -9.13
N ASN A 106 7.85 9.86 -10.03
CA ASN A 106 7.44 8.56 -10.58
C ASN A 106 7.33 7.51 -9.48
N GLU A 107 8.26 7.51 -8.53
CA GLU A 107 8.22 6.63 -7.35
C GLU A 107 6.99 6.90 -6.48
N ALA A 108 6.76 8.16 -6.12
CA ALA A 108 5.60 8.54 -5.32
C ALA A 108 4.26 8.17 -5.98
N ILE A 109 4.13 8.40 -7.30
CA ILE A 109 2.93 8.00 -8.05
C ILE A 109 2.77 6.48 -8.06
N LEU A 110 3.84 5.74 -8.37
CA LEU A 110 3.78 4.29 -8.41
C LEU A 110 3.36 3.72 -7.05
N ASP A 111 3.93 4.24 -5.96
CA ASP A 111 3.58 3.81 -4.60
C ASP A 111 2.12 4.13 -4.26
N SER A 112 1.62 5.31 -4.65
CA SER A 112 0.22 5.66 -4.47
C SER A 112 -0.73 4.75 -5.26
N LEU A 113 -0.37 4.38 -6.49
CA LEU A 113 -1.16 3.50 -7.34
C LEU A 113 -1.17 2.07 -6.81
N ALA A 114 -0.04 1.57 -6.31
CA ALA A 114 0.04 0.27 -5.66
C ALA A 114 -0.86 0.24 -4.41
N THR A 115 -0.81 1.29 -3.58
CA THR A 115 -1.66 1.44 -2.41
C THR A 115 -3.14 1.47 -2.77
N LEU A 116 -3.52 2.23 -3.82
CA LEU A 116 -4.90 2.30 -4.29
C LEU A 116 -5.39 0.93 -4.81
N TYR A 117 -4.54 0.21 -5.53
CA TYR A 117 -4.87 -1.12 -6.02
C TYR A 117 -5.16 -2.11 -4.89
N GLU A 118 -4.36 -2.07 -3.81
CA GLU A 118 -4.60 -2.86 -2.62
C GLU A 118 -5.93 -2.50 -1.94
N HIS A 119 -6.21 -1.20 -1.78
CA HIS A 119 -7.48 -0.74 -1.23
C HIS A 119 -8.67 -1.22 -2.05
N GLN A 120 -8.60 -1.18 -3.38
CA GLN A 120 -9.66 -1.68 -4.26
C GLN A 120 -9.86 -3.19 -4.13
N GLN A 121 -8.78 -3.97 -4.06
CA GLN A 121 -8.85 -5.41 -3.83
C GLN A 121 -9.53 -5.75 -2.50
N VAL A 122 -9.14 -5.07 -1.42
CA VAL A 122 -9.73 -5.27 -0.09
C VAL A 122 -11.21 -4.87 -0.10
N GLN A 123 -11.55 -3.71 -0.66
CA GLN A 123 -12.93 -3.26 -0.76
C GLN A 123 -13.81 -4.23 -1.56
N ALA A 124 -13.33 -4.74 -2.69
CA ALA A 124 -14.06 -5.72 -3.49
C ALA A 124 -14.33 -7.02 -2.71
N ARG A 125 -13.34 -7.51 -1.96
CA ARG A 125 -13.51 -8.70 -1.10
C ARG A 125 -14.52 -8.45 0.02
N THR A 126 -14.41 -7.32 0.71
CA THR A 126 -15.34 -6.94 1.79
C THR A 126 -16.76 -6.78 1.25
N GLN A 127 -16.94 -6.16 0.09
CA GLN A 127 -18.27 -6.04 -0.55
C GLN A 127 -18.84 -7.39 -0.95
N ALA A 128 -18.02 -8.33 -1.46
CA ALA A 128 -18.47 -9.66 -1.79
C ALA A 128 -18.93 -10.45 -0.56
N LEU A 129 -18.17 -10.37 0.54
CA LEU A 129 -18.54 -10.98 1.83
C LEU A 129 -19.83 -10.38 2.38
N TRP A 130 -19.95 -9.05 2.34
CA TRP A 130 -21.16 -8.34 2.78
C TRP A 130 -22.39 -8.75 1.97
N ARG A 131 -22.28 -8.85 0.64
CA ARG A 131 -23.38 -9.32 -0.22
C ARG A 131 -23.85 -10.71 0.17
N LYS A 132 -22.91 -11.64 0.38
CA LYS A 132 -23.21 -13.00 0.81
C LYS A 132 -23.92 -13.02 2.17
N GLU A 133 -23.44 -12.24 3.13
CA GLU A 133 -24.07 -12.13 4.45
C GLU A 133 -25.50 -11.56 4.36
N MET A 134 -25.72 -10.55 3.50
CA MET A 134 -27.04 -9.99 3.28
C MET A 134 -28.00 -11.00 2.64
N GLU A 135 -27.54 -11.75 1.64
CA GLU A 135 -28.31 -12.83 1.01
C GLU A 135 -28.71 -13.91 2.03
N GLU A 136 -27.78 -14.35 2.88
CA GLU A 136 -28.06 -15.32 3.95
C GLU A 136 -29.07 -14.78 4.97
N ARG A 137 -28.99 -13.48 5.32
CA ARG A 137 -29.95 -12.84 6.23
C ARG A 137 -31.34 -12.73 5.60
N LEU A 138 -31.42 -12.35 4.33
CA LEU A 138 -32.68 -12.30 3.56
C LEU A 138 -33.35 -13.67 3.52
N ALA A 139 -32.60 -14.73 3.16
CA ALA A 139 -33.12 -16.09 3.11
C ALA A 139 -33.66 -16.57 4.47
N ARG A 140 -33.00 -16.22 5.58
CA ARG A 140 -33.49 -16.53 6.94
C ARG A 140 -34.78 -15.80 7.30
N LEU A 141 -34.96 -14.56 6.82
CA LEU A 141 -36.17 -13.78 7.08
C LEU A 141 -37.36 -14.28 6.24
N GLU A 142 -37.10 -14.65 4.98
CA GLU A 142 -38.11 -15.23 4.09
C GLU A 142 -38.57 -16.61 4.60
N GLY A 143 -37.65 -17.49 5.00
CA GLY A 143 -38.00 -18.80 5.57
C GLY A 143 -38.63 -18.77 6.97
N ARG A 144 -38.74 -17.60 7.60
CA ARG A 144 -39.43 -17.40 8.90
C ARG A 144 -40.84 -16.84 8.74
N ARG A 145 -41.25 -16.55 7.50
CA ARG A 145 -42.52 -15.92 7.14
C ARG A 145 -43.56 -16.93 6.62
N ASP A 146 -43.15 -18.19 6.44
CA ASP A 146 -44.01 -19.37 6.28
C ASP A 146 -44.13 -20.12 7.63
#